data_AF-A0A949UEN9-F1
#
_entry.id   AF-A0A949UEN9-F1
#
_cell.length_a   1.000
_cell.length_b   1.000
_cell.length_c   1.000
_cell.angle_alpha   90.00
_cell.angle_beta   90.00
_cell.angle_gamma   90.00
#
_symmetry.space_group_name_H-M   'P 1'
#
loop_
_entity.id
_entity.type
_entity.pdbx_description
1 polymer ?
#
loop_
_entity_poly.entity_id
_entity_poly.type
_entity_poly.pdbx_seq_one_letter_code
_entity_poly.pdbx_strand_id
1 'polypeptide(L)'
;MSLSNLPSFKTQLQGKRVIIKVSLFSRAFSGTVLATDDTGFNFLSDEMVGALREITGTLMNGMDSPTVYLPYSKLEWLVSSQAKAAAATNSV
;
A
#
# COMPACT_ATOMS: atom_id res chain seq x y z
N MET A 1 -28.46 13.61 7.67
CA MET A 1 -27.73 12.36 7.41
C MET A 1 -26.31 12.54 7.93
N SER A 2 -25.87 11.69 8.87
CA SER A 2 -24.58 11.83 9.53
C SER A 2 -23.44 11.42 8.59
N LEU A 3 -22.49 12.33 8.34
CA LEU A 3 -21.27 12.08 7.54
C LEU A 3 -20.24 11.19 8.28
N SER A 4 -20.57 10.68 9.47
CA SER A 4 -19.62 10.05 10.40
C SER A 4 -19.13 8.65 10.02
N ASN A 5 -19.62 8.04 8.93
CA ASN A 5 -19.30 6.65 8.59
C ASN A 5 -18.57 6.47 7.25
N LEU A 6 -17.95 7.53 6.68
CA LEU A 6 -17.03 7.27 5.57
C LEU A 6 -15.86 6.43 6.08
N PRO A 7 -15.59 5.24 5.49
CA PRO A 7 -14.43 4.45 5.86
C PRO A 7 -13.19 5.33 5.67
N SER A 8 -12.32 5.36 6.68
CA SER A 8 -11.08 6.13 6.59
C SER A 8 -10.32 5.72 5.32
N PHE A 9 -9.61 6.65 4.69
CA PHE A 9 -8.83 6.35 3.49
C PHE A 9 -7.95 5.10 3.69
N LYS A 10 -7.41 4.90 4.89
CA LYS A 10 -6.63 3.72 5.29
C LYS A 10 -7.42 2.41 5.23
N THR A 11 -8.66 2.40 5.73
CA THR A 11 -9.55 1.23 5.67
C THR A 11 -9.95 0.92 4.22
N GLN A 12 -10.02 1.94 3.36
CA GLN A 12 -10.33 1.75 1.94
C GLN A 12 -9.17 1.18 1.11
N LEU A 13 -7.96 1.06 1.66
CA LEU A 13 -6.81 0.51 0.93
C LEU A 13 -6.79 -1.02 0.93
N GLN A 14 -7.40 -1.66 1.92
CA GLN A 14 -7.41 -3.12 2.02
C GLN A 14 -8.02 -3.77 0.76
N GLY A 15 -7.35 -4.77 0.23
CA GLY A 15 -7.70 -5.48 -1.00
C GLY A 15 -7.39 -4.72 -2.29
N LYS A 16 -6.87 -3.49 -2.23
CA LYS A 16 -6.58 -2.69 -3.43
C LYS A 16 -5.15 -2.87 -3.91
N ARG A 17 -5.01 -2.82 -5.24
CA ARG A 17 -3.73 -2.64 -5.90
C ARG A 17 -3.32 -1.17 -5.80
N VAL A 18 -2.10 -0.93 -5.35
CA VAL A 18 -1.53 0.40 -5.11
C VAL A 18 -0.11 0.46 -5.67
N ILE A 19 0.35 1.69 -5.91
CA ILE A 19 1.75 1.99 -6.17
C ILE A 19 2.25 2.80 -4.98
N ILE A 20 3.36 2.37 -4.39
CA ILE A 20 3.95 3.02 -3.22
C ILE A 20 5.37 3.44 -3.49
N LYS A 21 5.78 4.52 -2.84
CA LYS A 21 7.18 4.90 -2.71
C LYS A 21 7.55 4.95 -1.25
N VAL A 22 8.64 4.26 -0.92
CA VAL A 22 9.24 4.27 0.41
C VAL A 22 10.64 4.85 0.32
N SER A 23 11.12 5.44 1.41
CA SER A 23 12.43 6.12 1.42
C SER A 23 13.62 5.21 1.27
N LEU A 24 13.46 3.91 1.53
CA LEU A 24 14.54 2.93 1.39
C LEU A 24 15.00 2.72 -0.06
N PHE A 25 14.12 2.97 -1.04
CA PHE A 25 14.38 2.69 -2.45
C PHE A 25 14.25 3.95 -3.30
N SER A 26 15.05 4.05 -4.37
CA SER A 26 14.94 5.13 -5.35
C SER A 26 13.73 4.97 -6.30
N ARG A 27 13.15 3.77 -6.38
CA ARG A 27 12.00 3.43 -7.22
C ARG A 27 10.73 3.18 -6.41
N ALA A 28 9.58 3.25 -7.09
CA ALA A 28 8.29 2.87 -6.55
C ALA A 28 7.99 1.39 -6.84
N PHE A 29 7.05 0.81 -6.07
CA PHE A 29 6.65 -0.59 -6.20
C PHE A 29 5.15 -0.70 -6.35
N SER A 30 4.72 -1.61 -7.24
CA SER A 30 3.31 -1.98 -7.36
C SER A 30 3.01 -3.22 -6.51
N GLY A 31 1.82 -3.27 -5.92
CA GLY A 31 1.42 -4.41 -5.10
C GLY A 31 0.03 -4.28 -4.53
N THR A 32 -0.36 -5.26 -3.73
CA THR A 32 -1.71 -5.34 -3.14
C THR A 32 -1.63 -5.16 -1.63
N VAL A 33 -2.49 -4.33 -1.07
CA VAL A 33 -2.62 -4.19 0.38
C VAL A 33 -3.53 -5.30 0.90
N LEU A 34 -3.02 -6.19 1.75
CA LEU A 34 -3.81 -7.32 2.26
C LEU A 34 -4.58 -7.01 3.55
N ALA A 35 -3.95 -6.23 4.42
CA ALA A 35 -4.50 -5.82 5.70
C ALA A 35 -3.92 -4.46 6.08
N THR A 36 -4.69 -3.67 6.79
CA THR A 36 -4.27 -2.37 7.33
C THR A 36 -4.50 -2.34 8.83
N ASP A 37 -3.67 -1.57 9.52
CA ASP A 37 -3.86 -1.20 10.91
C ASP A 37 -3.64 0.32 11.07
N ASP A 38 -3.62 0.81 12.30
CA ASP A 38 -3.48 2.25 12.57
C ASP A 38 -2.11 2.82 12.14
N THR A 39 -1.09 1.97 12.16
CA THR A 39 0.34 2.30 12.02
C THR A 39 0.94 1.94 10.65
N GLY A 40 0.33 1.02 9.91
CA GLY A 40 0.84 0.56 8.63
C GLY A 40 -0.08 -0.43 7.92
N PHE A 41 0.51 -1.19 6.99
CA PHE A 41 -0.21 -2.19 6.20
C PHE A 41 0.69 -3.32 5.71
N ASN A 42 0.08 -4.48 5.45
CA ASN A 42 0.73 -5.62 4.82
C ASN A 42 0.65 -5.48 3.31
N PHE A 43 1.81 -5.41 2.66
CA PHE A 43 1.97 -5.18 1.24
C PHE A 43 2.51 -6.43 0.53
N LEU A 44 1.72 -6.97 -0.40
CA LEU A 44 2.09 -8.09 -1.25
C LEU A 44 2.71 -7.56 -2.55
N SER A 45 4.01 -7.77 -2.73
CA SER A 45 4.75 -7.34 -3.92
C SER A 45 6.04 -8.12 -4.11
N ASP A 46 6.08 -8.97 -5.13
CA ASP A 46 7.27 -9.76 -5.47
C ASP A 46 8.44 -8.86 -5.87
N GLU A 47 8.18 -7.74 -6.56
CA GLU A 47 9.20 -6.76 -6.95
C GLU A 47 9.86 -6.11 -5.74
N MET A 48 9.07 -5.77 -4.71
CA MET A 48 9.60 -5.18 -3.48
C MET A 48 10.40 -6.20 -2.66
N VAL A 49 9.89 -7.42 -2.54
CA VAL A 49 10.59 -8.51 -1.85
C VAL A 49 11.91 -8.82 -2.55
N GLY A 50 11.93 -8.87 -3.89
CA GLY A 50 13.16 -9.03 -4.67
C GLY A 50 14.16 -7.92 -4.38
N ALA A 51 13.71 -6.66 -4.40
CA ALA A 51 14.58 -5.51 -4.09
C ALA A 51 15.12 -5.54 -2.64
N LEU A 52 14.32 -5.99 -1.68
CA LEU A 52 14.77 -6.15 -0.29
C LEU A 52 15.81 -7.27 -0.17
N ARG A 53 15.65 -8.39 -0.89
CA ARG A 53 16.64 -9.48 -0.92
C ARG A 53 17.97 -9.02 -1.53
N GLU A 54 17.94 -8.18 -2.56
CA GLU A 54 19.16 -7.60 -3.13
C GLU A 54 19.94 -6.75 -2.11
N ILE A 55 19.26 -5.99 -1.26
CA ILE A 55 19.90 -5.12 -0.26
C ILE A 55 20.35 -5.90 0.99
N THR A 56 19.54 -6.85 1.45
CA THR A 56 19.76 -7.57 2.71
C THR A 56 20.54 -8.87 2.54
N GLY A 57 20.74 -9.33 1.31
CA GLY A 57 21.45 -10.56 0.99
C GLY A 57 20.81 -11.79 1.64
N THR A 58 21.62 -12.57 2.35
CA THR A 58 21.20 -13.86 2.93
C THR A 58 20.28 -13.72 4.14
N LEU A 59 20.12 -12.52 4.71
CA LEU A 59 19.26 -12.27 5.87
C LEU A 59 17.78 -12.59 5.60
N MET A 60 17.36 -12.54 4.33
CA MET A 60 16.00 -12.86 3.90
C MET A 60 15.85 -14.26 3.28
N ASN A 61 16.90 -15.09 3.30
CA ASN A 61 16.83 -16.44 2.69
C ASN A 61 15.81 -17.36 3.35
N GLY A 62 15.46 -17.14 4.63
CA GLY A 62 14.43 -17.89 5.34
C GLY A 62 13.03 -17.24 5.32
N MET A 63 12.86 -16.15 4.57
CA MET A 63 11.57 -15.46 4.51
C MET A 63 10.71 -16.05 3.39
N ASP A 64 9.78 -16.93 3.76
CA ASP A 64 8.82 -17.54 2.82
C ASP A 64 7.62 -16.64 2.50
N SER A 65 7.51 -15.50 3.17
CA SER A 65 6.37 -14.59 2.97
C SER A 65 6.59 -13.64 1.80
N PRO A 66 5.68 -13.60 0.81
CA PRO A 66 5.71 -12.60 -0.26
C PRO A 66 5.20 -11.22 0.21
N THR A 67 4.88 -11.09 1.51
CA THR A 67 4.32 -9.87 2.10
C THR A 67 5.32 -9.15 3.00
N VAL A 68 5.31 -7.83 2.91
CA VAL A 68 6.15 -6.94 3.71
C VAL A 68 5.24 -6.01 4.50
N TYR A 69 5.48 -5.90 5.80
CA TYR A 69 4.80 -4.90 6.62
C TYR A 69 5.45 -3.53 6.41
N LEU A 70 4.63 -2.53 6.06
CA LEU A 70 5.08 -1.17 5.79
C LEU A 70 4.44 -0.16 6.75
N PRO A 71 5.23 0.43 7.66
CA PRO A 71 4.77 1.52 8.48
C PRO A 71 4.47 2.76 7.62
N TYR A 72 3.37 3.46 7.92
CA TYR A 72 3.04 4.72 7.24
C TYR A 72 4.14 5.78 7.40
N SER A 73 4.92 5.75 8.48
CA SER A 73 6.03 6.67 8.74
C SER A 73 7.22 6.51 7.78
N LYS A 74 7.30 5.41 7.03
CA LYS A 74 8.36 5.15 6.03
C LYS A 74 7.88 5.38 4.60
N LEU A 75 6.62 5.73 4.42
CA LEU A 75 5.99 5.94 3.14
C LEU A 75 6.14 7.41 2.73
N GLU A 76 6.69 7.65 1.54
CA GLU A 76 6.77 8.99 0.97
C GLU A 76 5.43 9.38 0.34
N TRP A 77 4.87 8.46 -0.45
CA TRP A 77 3.57 8.61 -1.07
C TRP A 77 2.99 7.25 -1.47
N LEU A 78 1.65 7.22 -1.59
CA LEU A 78 0.87 6.07 -2.04
C LEU A 78 -0.17 6.55 -3.03
N VAL A 79 -0.29 5.84 -4.15
CA VAL A 79 -1.32 6.06 -5.17
C VAL A 79 -2.15 4.79 -5.28
N SER A 80 -3.44 4.89 -5.01
CA SER A 80 -4.41 3.83 -5.34
C SER A 80 -5.10 4.17 -6.65
N SER A 81 -5.24 3.20 -7.55
CA SER A 81 -6.15 3.33 -8.68
C SER A 81 -7.59 3.21 -8.19
N GLN A 82 -8.08 4.22 -7.45
CA GLN A 82 -9.52 4.41 -7.37
C GLN A 82 -9.95 4.88 -8.75
N ALA A 83 -10.85 4.13 -9.39
CA ALA A 83 -11.64 4.68 -10.47
C ALA A 83 -12.19 6.03 -9.95
N LYS A 84 -11.97 7.10 -10.70
CA LYS A 84 -12.56 8.42 -10.43
C LYS A 84 -14.04 8.20 -10.21
N ALA A 85 -14.48 8.13 -8.95
CA ALA A 85 -15.90 8.14 -8.64
C ALA A 85 -16.43 9.40 -9.28
N ALA A 86 -17.34 9.25 -10.24
CA ALA A 86 -17.88 10.30 -11.05
C ALA A 86 -18.33 11.46 -10.15
N ALA A 87 -17.52 12.52 -10.08
CA ALA A 87 -17.94 13.76 -9.48
C ALA A 87 -18.95 14.40 -10.46
N ALA A 88 -20.18 14.53 -9.97
CA ALA A 88 -21.34 15.24 -10.55
C ALA A 88 -22.13 14.51 -11.65
N THR A 89 -22.96 13.54 -11.23
CA THR A 89 -24.35 13.48 -11.74
C THR A 89 -25.19 14.39 -10.83
N ASN A 90 -26.04 15.22 -11.42
CA ASN A 90 -27.04 16.13 -10.83
C ASN A 90 -26.57 17.52 -10.38
N SER A 91 -26.76 18.50 -11.25
CA SER A 91 -27.40 19.76 -10.90
C SER A 91 -28.33 20.14 -12.05
N VAL A 92 -29.54 20.53 -11.66
CA VAL A 92 -30.79 20.72 -12.42
C VAL A 92 -30.64 21.54 -13.70
#